data_AF-A0A940U0D8-F1
#
_entry.id   AF-A0A940U0D8-F1
#
_cell.length_a   1.000
_cell.length_b   1.000
_cell.length_c   1.000
_cell.angle_alpha   90.00
_cell.angle_beta   90.00
_cell.angle_gamma   90.00
#
_symmetry.space_group_name_H-M   'P 1'
#
loop_
_entity.id
_entity.type
_entity.pdbx_description
1 polymer ?
#
loop_
_entity_poly.entity_id
_entity_poly.type
_entity_poly.pdbx_seq_one_letter_code
_entity_poly.pdbx_strand_id
1 'polypeptide(L)'
;MESQIQAVARLLEAEISHYEKLVAALRNEADHLRKGSPEDLLQSVKTVSEHAEAIHQIHQDVRTKMEEMLHSAGNEKLGRTLADLTRLLPPRESRMLQKYQGTLEKLKSWVIQINSRNKAFIQESLVHWRGLFSLVNPAKAASPVYVPNGRQKPSTQQPISVDRKV
;
A
#
# COMPACT_ATOMS: atom_id res chain seq x y z
N MET A 1 -4.86 -10.95 -35.23
CA MET A 1 -4.24 -9.87 -34.41
C MET A 1 -5.31 -9.00 -33.74
N GLU A 2 -6.35 -8.53 -34.45
CA GLU A 2 -7.46 -7.76 -33.85
C GLU A 2 -8.16 -8.46 -32.66
N SER A 3 -8.43 -9.76 -32.75
CA SER A 3 -9.05 -10.54 -31.68
C SER A 3 -8.20 -10.60 -30.39
N GLN A 4 -6.87 -10.65 -30.52
CA GLN A 4 -5.95 -10.66 -29.39
C GLN A 4 -5.87 -9.28 -28.72
N ILE A 5 -5.88 -8.20 -29.51
CA ILE A 5 -5.90 -6.82 -28.99
C ILE A 5 -7.18 -6.56 -28.19
N GLN A 6 -8.34 -7.01 -28.69
CA GLN A 6 -9.59 -6.93 -27.93
C GLN A 6 -9.51 -7.73 -26.63
N ALA A 7 -8.84 -8.89 -26.63
CA ALA A 7 -8.68 -9.69 -25.43
C ALA A 7 -7.78 -9.00 -24.39
N VAL A 8 -6.72 -8.30 -24.81
CA VAL A 8 -5.90 -7.45 -23.93
C VAL A 8 -6.70 -6.26 -23.42
N ALA A 9 -7.49 -5.59 -24.28
CA ALA A 9 -8.33 -4.48 -23.87
C ALA A 9 -9.33 -4.88 -22.76
N ARG A 10 -9.99 -6.04 -22.90
CA ARG A 10 -10.89 -6.57 -21.86
C ARG A 10 -10.19 -6.84 -20.53
N LEU A 11 -8.95 -7.35 -20.58
CA LEU A 11 -8.16 -7.55 -19.36
C LEU A 11 -7.80 -6.21 -18.70
N LEU A 12 -7.43 -5.20 -19.49
CA LEU A 12 -7.12 -3.87 -18.97
C LEU A 12 -8.37 -3.18 -18.37
N GLU A 13 -9.54 -3.37 -18.97
CA GLU A 13 -10.82 -2.90 -18.40
C GLU A 13 -11.13 -3.58 -17.06
N ALA A 14 -10.93 -4.90 -16.98
CA ALA A 14 -11.07 -5.63 -15.73
C ALA A 14 -10.07 -5.13 -14.67
N GLU A 15 -8.82 -4.89 -15.06
CA GLU A 15 -7.78 -4.34 -14.18
C GLU A 15 -8.20 -2.97 -13.63
N ILE A 16 -8.68 -2.07 -14.49
CA ILE A 16 -9.18 -0.75 -14.10
C ILE A 16 -10.33 -0.89 -13.10
N SER A 17 -11.30 -1.77 -13.36
CA SER A 17 -12.42 -1.99 -12.43
C SER A 17 -11.94 -2.47 -11.06
N HIS A 18 -10.95 -3.37 -11.01
CA HIS A 18 -10.37 -3.81 -9.74
C HIS A 18 -9.60 -2.70 -9.03
N TYR A 19 -8.87 -1.84 -9.75
CA TYR A 19 -8.22 -0.68 -9.16
C TYR A 19 -9.23 0.33 -8.58
N GLU A 20 -10.33 0.60 -9.27
CA GLU A 20 -11.39 1.48 -8.76
C GLU A 20 -12.01 0.93 -7.47
N LYS A 21 -12.29 -0.39 -7.44
CA LYS A 21 -12.77 -1.06 -6.23
C LYS A 21 -11.74 -1.05 -5.11
N LEU A 22 -10.46 -1.24 -5.42
CA LEU A 22 -9.36 -1.15 -4.46
C LEU A 22 -9.25 0.26 -3.87
N VAL A 23 -9.37 1.31 -4.69
CA VAL A 23 -9.41 2.71 -4.21
C VAL A 23 -10.59 2.93 -3.27
N ALA A 24 -11.77 2.42 -3.61
CA ALA A 24 -12.94 2.51 -2.73
C ALA A 24 -12.73 1.75 -1.41
N ALA A 25 -12.19 0.53 -1.47
CA ALA A 25 -11.89 -0.28 -0.29
C ALA A 25 -10.87 0.41 0.64
N LEU A 26 -9.81 1.01 0.09
CA LEU A 26 -8.82 1.76 0.87
C LEU A 26 -9.40 3.04 1.50
N ARG A 27 -10.36 3.70 0.86
CA ARG A 27 -11.09 4.83 1.46
C ARG A 27 -11.98 4.38 2.62
N ASN A 28 -12.68 3.26 2.44
CA ASN A 28 -13.48 2.67 3.52
C ASN A 28 -12.60 2.24 4.69
N GLU A 29 -11.45 1.63 4.43
CA GLU A 29 -10.44 1.31 5.45
C GLU A 29 -10.04 2.57 6.23
N ALA A 30 -9.78 3.69 5.54
CA ALA A 30 -9.44 4.96 6.19
C ALA A 30 -10.56 5.44 7.14
N ASP A 31 -11.82 5.26 6.76
CA ASP A 31 -12.96 5.61 7.60
C ASP A 31 -13.13 4.66 8.79
N HIS A 32 -12.89 3.36 8.61
CA HIS A 32 -12.92 2.38 9.70
C HIS A 32 -11.77 2.58 10.69
N LEU A 33 -10.57 2.95 10.21
CA LEU A 33 -9.44 3.35 11.05
C LEU A 33 -9.80 4.52 11.98
N ARG A 34 -10.52 5.52 11.46
CA ARG A 34 -10.97 6.69 12.25
C ARG A 34 -12.04 6.34 13.27
N LYS A 35 -12.96 5.42 12.92
CA LYS A 35 -14.04 4.98 13.82
C LYS A 35 -13.54 4.05 14.91
N GLY A 36 -12.39 3.38 14.70
CA GLY A 36 -11.79 2.47 15.68
C GLY A 36 -12.56 1.16 15.84
N SER A 37 -13.19 0.67 14.76
CA SER A 37 -13.93 -0.60 14.72
C SER A 37 -13.02 -1.73 14.20
N PRO A 38 -12.53 -2.66 15.05
CA PRO A 38 -11.60 -3.71 14.64
C PRO A 38 -12.21 -4.69 13.62
N GLU A 39 -13.48 -5.04 13.77
CA GLU A 39 -14.18 -5.96 12.88
C GLU A 39 -14.32 -5.38 11.46
N ASP A 40 -14.73 -4.11 11.35
CA ASP A 40 -14.86 -3.43 10.06
C ASP A 40 -13.49 -3.23 9.38
N LEU A 41 -12.45 -2.99 10.18
CA LEU A 41 -11.08 -2.90 9.69
C LEU A 41 -10.61 -4.24 9.11
N LEU A 42 -10.85 -5.34 9.82
CA LEU A 42 -10.49 -6.68 9.35
C LEU A 42 -11.19 -7.02 8.03
N GLN A 43 -12.48 -6.71 7.92
CA GLN A 43 -13.24 -6.91 6.69
C GLN A 43 -12.68 -6.05 5.54
N SER A 44 -12.30 -4.80 5.82
CA SER A 44 -11.72 -3.89 4.82
C SER A 44 -10.38 -4.40 4.30
N VAL A 45 -9.50 -4.87 5.21
CA VAL A 45 -8.20 -5.45 4.85
C VAL A 45 -8.37 -6.69 3.98
N LYS A 46 -9.38 -7.53 4.26
CA LYS A 46 -9.69 -8.69 3.43
C LYS A 46 -10.11 -8.27 2.02
N THR A 47 -11.02 -7.32 1.88
CA THR A 47 -11.45 -6.81 0.56
C THR A 47 -10.31 -6.15 -0.23
N VAL A 48 -9.44 -5.39 0.46
CA VAL A 48 -8.22 -4.83 -0.14
C VAL A 48 -7.32 -5.94 -0.69
N SER A 49 -7.14 -7.02 0.09
CA SER A 49 -6.30 -8.16 -0.31
C SER A 49 -6.88 -8.91 -1.52
N GLU A 50 -8.19 -9.17 -1.53
CA GLU A 50 -8.88 -9.81 -2.65
C GLU A 50 -8.72 -9.03 -3.97
N HIS A 51 -8.83 -7.70 -3.92
CA HIS A 51 -8.64 -6.87 -5.11
C HIS A 51 -7.17 -6.76 -5.54
N ALA A 52 -6.23 -6.72 -4.59
CA ALA A 52 -4.80 -6.73 -4.90
C ALA A 52 -4.37 -8.03 -5.60
N GLU A 53 -4.89 -9.18 -5.12
CA GLU A 53 -4.63 -10.48 -5.73
C GLU A 53 -5.22 -10.59 -7.14
N ALA A 54 -6.46 -10.14 -7.34
CA ALA A 54 -7.10 -10.11 -8.66
C ALA A 54 -6.31 -9.22 -9.65
N ILE A 55 -5.85 -8.04 -9.22
CA ILE A 55 -5.00 -7.18 -10.04
C ILE A 55 -3.70 -7.90 -10.41
N HIS A 56 -3.07 -8.58 -9.46
CA HIS A 56 -1.83 -9.31 -9.71
C HIS A 56 -2.03 -10.40 -10.77
N GLN A 57 -3.11 -11.18 -10.67
CA GLN A 57 -3.44 -12.21 -11.65
C GLN A 57 -3.69 -11.60 -13.04
N ILE A 58 -4.50 -10.53 -13.12
CA ILE A 58 -4.78 -9.85 -14.40
C ILE A 58 -3.48 -9.30 -15.01
N HIS A 59 -2.57 -8.76 -14.22
CA HIS A 59 -1.27 -8.29 -14.72
C HIS A 59 -0.44 -9.43 -15.32
N GLN A 60 -0.45 -10.61 -14.70
CA GLN A 60 0.20 -11.79 -15.26
C GLN A 60 -0.48 -12.22 -16.57
N ASP A 61 -1.81 -12.27 -16.62
CA ASP A 61 -2.56 -12.65 -17.82
C ASP A 61 -2.33 -11.69 -18.98
N VAL A 62 -2.29 -10.37 -18.72
CA VAL A 62 -1.95 -9.34 -19.71
C VAL A 62 -0.54 -9.60 -20.23
N ARG A 63 0.43 -9.82 -19.35
CA ARG A 63 1.82 -10.08 -19.75
C ARG A 63 1.94 -11.33 -20.62
N THR A 64 1.31 -12.43 -20.23
CA THR A 64 1.32 -13.69 -21.00
C THR A 64 0.73 -13.48 -22.39
N LYS A 65 -0.44 -12.84 -22.50
CA LYS A 65 -1.04 -12.55 -23.81
C LYS A 65 -0.19 -11.64 -24.67
N MET A 66 0.49 -10.66 -24.08
CA MET A 66 1.42 -9.81 -24.82
C MET A 66 2.62 -10.59 -25.35
N GLU A 67 3.17 -11.51 -24.55
CA GLU A 67 4.26 -12.39 -24.98
C GLU A 67 3.82 -13.29 -26.15
N GLU A 68 2.62 -13.87 -26.08
CA GLU A 68 2.01 -14.64 -27.19
C GLU A 68 1.84 -13.81 -28.47
N MET A 69 1.39 -12.55 -28.33
CA MET A 69 1.21 -11.64 -29.46
C MET A 69 2.55 -11.29 -30.13
N LEU A 70 3.58 -11.00 -29.34
CA LEU A 70 4.91 -10.65 -29.85
C LEU A 70 5.59 -11.85 -30.53
N HIS A 71 5.45 -13.04 -29.95
CA HIS A 71 5.94 -14.29 -30.55
C HIS A 71 5.24 -14.58 -31.88
N SER A 72 3.91 -14.46 -31.93
CA SER A 72 3.11 -14.66 -33.16
C SER A 72 3.44 -13.63 -34.25
N ALA A 73 3.92 -12.45 -33.87
CA ALA A 73 4.33 -11.40 -34.80
C ALA A 73 5.81 -11.51 -35.26
N GLY A 74 6.53 -12.57 -34.83
CA GLY A 74 7.95 -12.76 -35.17
C GLY A 74 8.89 -11.72 -34.54
N ASN A 75 8.42 -10.98 -33.53
CA ASN A 75 9.12 -9.83 -32.94
C ASN A 75 9.49 -10.10 -31.48
N GLU A 76 10.25 -11.17 -31.24
CA GLU A 76 10.74 -11.57 -29.91
C GLU A 76 11.75 -10.59 -29.30
N LYS A 77 12.33 -9.70 -30.12
CA LYS A 77 13.34 -8.72 -29.70
C LYS A 77 12.76 -7.43 -29.12
N LEU A 78 11.46 -7.18 -29.30
CA LEU A 78 10.79 -6.00 -28.74
C LEU A 78 10.44 -6.23 -27.27
N GLY A 79 10.58 -5.17 -26.47
CA GLY A 79 10.39 -5.24 -25.02
C GLY A 79 9.00 -5.73 -24.63
N ARG A 80 8.90 -6.29 -23.42
CA ARG A 80 7.69 -6.93 -22.87
C ARG A 80 6.69 -5.93 -22.28
N THR A 81 6.66 -4.70 -22.80
CA THR A 81 5.83 -3.62 -22.24
C THR A 81 4.68 -3.23 -23.16
N LEU A 82 3.58 -2.73 -22.58
CA LEU A 82 2.44 -2.22 -23.36
C LEU A 82 2.87 -1.11 -24.31
N ALA A 83 3.86 -0.31 -23.93
CA ALA A 83 4.44 0.73 -24.77
C ALA A 83 5.09 0.15 -26.03
N ASP A 84 5.80 -0.97 -25.93
CA ASP A 84 6.42 -1.64 -27.08
C ASP A 84 5.36 -2.19 -28.04
N LEU A 85 4.27 -2.73 -27.49
CA LEU A 85 3.11 -3.20 -28.27
C LEU A 85 2.41 -2.05 -28.99
N THR A 86 2.23 -0.89 -28.36
CA THR A 86 1.58 0.28 -29.00
C THR A 86 2.33 0.82 -30.23
N ARG A 87 3.63 0.51 -30.37
CA ARG A 87 4.43 0.91 -31.55
C ARG A 87 4.19 0.01 -32.76
N LEU A 88 3.75 -1.22 -32.53
CA LEU A 88 3.48 -2.22 -33.57
C LEU A 88 2.02 -2.20 -34.05
N LEU A 89 1.15 -1.52 -33.30
CA LEU A 89 -0.28 -1.53 -33.54
C LEU A 89 -0.73 -0.37 -34.45
N PRO A 90 -1.84 -0.54 -35.20
CA PRO A 90 -2.40 0.56 -35.95
C PRO A 90 -2.83 1.72 -35.03
N PRO A 91 -2.97 2.94 -35.57
CA PRO A 91 -3.14 4.15 -34.75
C PRO A 91 -4.36 4.12 -33.82
N ARG A 92 -5.42 3.40 -34.20
CA ARG A 92 -6.67 3.33 -33.42
C ARG A 92 -6.47 2.52 -32.14
N GLU A 93 -5.89 1.32 -32.26
CA GLU A 93 -5.63 0.39 -31.18
C GLU A 93 -4.52 0.93 -30.26
N SER A 94 -3.51 1.56 -30.85
CA SER A 94 -2.44 2.24 -30.11
C SER A 94 -2.98 3.35 -29.19
N ARG A 95 -3.85 4.24 -29.72
CA ARG A 95 -4.51 5.29 -28.91
C ARG A 95 -5.38 4.73 -27.80
N MET A 96 -6.09 3.63 -28.07
CA MET A 96 -6.93 2.97 -27.08
C MET A 96 -6.11 2.42 -25.90
N LEU A 97 -5.04 1.68 -26.19
CA LEU A 97 -4.15 1.14 -25.15
C LEU A 97 -3.46 2.25 -24.34
N GLN A 98 -3.05 3.35 -24.99
CA GLN A 98 -2.49 4.51 -24.29
C GLN A 98 -3.49 5.13 -23.30
N LYS A 99 -4.78 5.18 -23.62
CA LYS A 99 -5.82 5.65 -22.70
C LYS A 99 -5.94 4.75 -21.47
N TYR A 100 -5.94 3.43 -21.66
CA TYR A 100 -5.97 2.49 -20.53
C TYR A 100 -4.72 2.63 -19.67
N GLN A 101 -3.54 2.73 -20.28
CA GLN A 101 -2.28 2.93 -19.55
C GLN A 101 -2.32 4.22 -18.71
N GLY A 102 -2.74 5.34 -19.30
CA GLY A 102 -2.86 6.61 -18.57
C GLY A 102 -3.88 6.55 -17.43
N THR A 103 -4.93 5.74 -17.55
CA THR A 103 -5.93 5.53 -16.49
C THR A 103 -5.35 4.68 -15.36
N LEU A 104 -4.67 3.58 -15.69
CA LEU A 104 -4.02 2.68 -14.73
C LEU A 104 -2.93 3.41 -13.94
N GLU A 105 -2.11 4.26 -14.57
CA GLU A 105 -1.09 5.04 -13.88
C GLU A 105 -1.70 6.00 -12.84
N LYS A 106 -2.81 6.67 -13.18
CA LYS A 106 -3.53 7.53 -12.23
C LYS A 106 -4.09 6.72 -11.05
N LEU A 107 -4.70 5.57 -11.32
CA LEU A 107 -5.28 4.71 -10.29
C LEU A 107 -4.21 4.13 -9.36
N LYS A 108 -3.08 3.65 -9.92
CA LYS A 108 -1.91 3.20 -9.15
C LYS A 108 -1.40 4.30 -8.23
N SER A 109 -1.26 5.52 -8.76
CA SER A 109 -0.85 6.68 -7.96
C SER A 109 -1.81 6.95 -6.80
N TRP A 110 -3.12 6.88 -7.03
CA TRP A 110 -4.12 7.05 -5.97
C TRP A 110 -4.06 5.94 -4.91
N VAL A 111 -3.95 4.68 -5.33
CA VAL A 111 -3.79 3.55 -4.42
C VAL A 111 -2.57 3.75 -3.51
N ILE A 112 -1.42 4.11 -4.08
CA ILE A 112 -0.18 4.37 -3.32
C ILE A 112 -0.40 5.52 -2.33
N GLN A 113 -1.03 6.61 -2.78
CA GLN A 113 -1.26 7.79 -1.93
C GLN A 113 -2.22 7.50 -0.77
N ILE A 114 -3.31 6.77 -1.01
CA ILE A 114 -4.28 6.45 0.05
C ILE A 114 -3.67 5.43 1.02
N ASN A 115 -3.04 4.37 0.51
CA ASN A 115 -2.43 3.35 1.35
C ASN A 115 -1.29 3.92 2.21
N SER A 116 -0.46 4.82 1.66
CA SER A 116 0.59 5.48 2.45
C SER A 116 0.01 6.35 3.58
N ARG A 117 -1.11 7.03 3.34
CA ARG A 117 -1.83 7.78 4.38
C ARG A 117 -2.42 6.86 5.45
N ASN A 118 -3.07 5.75 5.06
CA ASN A 118 -3.61 4.77 6.00
C ASN A 118 -2.49 4.18 6.87
N LYS A 119 -1.35 3.83 6.25
CA LYS A 119 -0.15 3.35 6.96
C LYS A 119 0.38 4.38 7.96
N ALA A 120 0.49 5.65 7.57
CA ALA A 120 0.95 6.71 8.46
C ALA A 120 0.01 6.87 9.67
N PHE A 121 -1.31 6.87 9.43
CA PHE A 121 -2.31 6.95 10.50
C PHE A 121 -2.19 5.78 11.49
N ILE A 122 -2.02 4.55 11.00
CA ILE A 122 -1.82 3.36 11.85
C ILE A 122 -0.53 3.51 12.67
N GLN A 123 0.57 3.95 12.06
CA GLN A 123 1.84 4.15 12.75
C GLN A 123 1.73 5.19 13.87
N GLU A 124 1.12 6.34 13.58
CA GLU A 124 0.87 7.39 14.57
C GLU A 124 0.00 6.86 15.72
N SER A 125 -1.09 6.15 15.39
CA SER A 125 -1.99 5.56 16.40
C SER A 125 -1.25 4.59 17.31
N LEU A 126 -0.40 3.71 16.77
CA LEU A 126 0.39 2.76 17.54
C LEU A 126 1.42 3.46 18.44
N VAL A 127 2.01 4.56 18.00
CA VAL A 127 2.92 5.38 18.83
C VAL A 127 2.16 5.99 20.01
N HIS A 128 0.95 6.52 19.78
CA HIS A 128 0.10 7.04 20.85
C HIS A 128 -0.27 5.95 21.86
N TRP A 129 -0.73 4.79 21.39
CA TRP A 129 -1.03 3.65 22.25
C TRP A 129 0.18 3.22 23.09
N ARG A 130 1.37 3.15 22.49
CA ARG A 130 2.61 2.83 23.21
C ARG A 130 2.90 3.85 24.31
N GLY A 131 2.71 5.14 24.04
CA GLY A 131 2.84 6.21 25.04
C GLY A 131 1.86 6.04 26.20
N LEU A 132 0.58 5.76 25.90
CA LEU A 132 -0.42 5.49 26.94
C LEU A 132 -0.08 4.26 27.78
N PHE A 133 0.34 3.16 27.15
CA PHE A 133 0.77 1.96 27.87
C PHE A 133 1.99 2.23 28.78
N SER A 134 2.91 3.10 28.39
CA SER A 134 4.04 3.49 29.26
C SER A 134 3.61 4.30 30.49
N LEU A 135 2.47 5.00 30.44
CA LEU A 135 1.92 5.72 31.60
C LEU A 135 1.24 4.76 32.57
N VAL A 136 0.55 3.74 32.06
CA VAL A 136 -0.15 2.73 32.88
C VAL A 136 0.84 1.71 33.45
N ASN A 137 1.91 1.42 32.72
CA ASN A 137 2.99 0.54 33.15
C ASN A 137 4.31 1.33 33.20
N PRO A 138 4.45 2.28 34.14
CA PRO A 138 5.70 3.02 34.29
C PRO A 138 6.77 1.98 34.62
N ALA A 139 7.74 1.82 33.72
CA ALA A 139 8.83 0.86 33.84
C ALA A 139 9.43 0.99 35.25
N LYS A 140 9.12 0.03 36.15
CA LYS A 140 9.39 0.03 37.60
C LYS A 140 10.31 1.18 38.02
N ALA A 141 9.79 2.40 38.07
CA ALA A 141 10.54 3.50 38.62
C ALA A 141 10.64 3.12 40.09
N ALA A 142 11.86 2.89 40.56
CA ALA A 142 12.12 2.44 41.91
C ALA A 142 11.19 3.20 42.86
N SER A 143 10.28 2.50 43.52
CA SER A 143 9.32 3.13 44.42
C SER A 143 10.12 4.05 45.35
N PRO A 144 9.78 5.35 45.45
CA PRO A 144 10.54 6.25 46.29
C PRO A 144 10.49 5.73 47.72
N VAL A 145 11.61 5.22 48.22
CA VAL A 145 11.75 4.79 49.60
C VAL A 145 11.98 6.06 50.41
N TYR A 146 10.94 6.50 51.11
CA TYR A 146 11.05 7.62 52.04
C TYR A 146 11.70 7.15 53.33
N VAL A 147 12.69 7.89 53.82
CA VAL A 147 13.18 7.72 55.19
C VAL A 147 12.20 8.38 56.18
N PRO A 148 12.19 8.00 57.47
CA PRO A 148 11.23 8.47 58.47
C PRO A 148 11.09 10.01 58.58
N ASN A 149 12.06 10.78 58.09
CA ASN A 149 12.03 12.24 58.05
C ASN A 149 11.40 12.82 56.77
N GLY A 150 10.70 12.01 55.97
CA GLY A 150 10.02 12.44 54.73
C GLY A 150 10.94 12.72 53.53
N ARG A 151 12.25 12.51 53.65
CA ARG A 151 13.20 12.66 52.55
C ARG A 151 13.26 11.38 51.72
N GLN A 152 13.34 11.48 50.39
CA GLN A 152 13.61 10.32 49.54
C GLN A 152 15.06 9.87 49.74
N LYS A 153 15.27 8.55 49.91
CA LYS A 153 16.62 7.98 49.87
C LYS A 153 17.18 8.18 48.46
N PRO A 154 18.38 8.76 48.29
CA PRO A 154 19.00 8.86 46.97
C PRO A 154 19.17 7.44 46.41
N SER A 155 18.61 7.19 45.23
CA SER A 155 18.85 5.95 44.51
C SER A 155 20.33 5.88 44.14
N THR A 156 20.97 4.74 44.40
CA THR A 156 22.34 4.45 43.97
C THR A 156 22.36 4.20 42.46
N GLN A 157 21.95 5.19 41.66
CA GLN A 157 22.18 5.20 40.22
C GLN A 157 23.37 6.12 39.97
N GLN A 158 24.47 5.54 39.48
CA GLN A 158 25.61 6.31 39.00
C GLN A 158 25.12 7.33 37.97
N PRO A 159 25.56 8.60 38.05
CA PRO A 159 25.18 9.60 37.08
C PRO A 159 25.76 9.20 35.72
N ILE A 160 24.90 9.06 34.71
CA ILE A 160 25.32 9.05 33.32
C ILE A 160 25.78 10.49 33.03
N SER A 161 27.11 10.69 32.97
CA SER A 161 27.69 11.94 32.48
C SER A 161 27.25 12.15 31.03
N VAL A 162 26.38 13.14 30.81
CA VAL A 162 26.13 13.67 29.47
C VAL A 162 27.16 14.76 29.24
N ASP A 163 28.24 14.41 28.52
CA ASP A 163 29.23 15.38 28.05
C ASP A 163 28.57 16.30 27.03
N ARG A 164 28.12 17.49 27.48
CA ARG A 164 27.68 18.57 26.60
C ARG A 164 28.91 19.39 26.23
N LYS A 165 29.57 19.01 25.14
CA LYS A 165 30.37 19.98 24.39
C LYS A 165 29.43 20.79 23.49
N VAL A 166 29.31 22.06 23.87
CA VAL A 166 28.87 23.18 23.02
C VAL A 166 30.03 23.53 22.09
#